data_AF-A0A8T3W1H8-F1
#
_entry.id   AF-A0A8T3W1H8-F1
#
_cell.length_a   1.000
_cell.length_b   1.000
_cell.length_c   1.000
_cell.angle_alpha   90.00
_cell.angle_beta   90.00
_cell.angle_gamma   90.00
#
_symmetry.space_group_name_H-M   'P 1'
#
loop_
_entity.id
_entity.type
_entity.pdbx_description
1 polymer ?
#
loop_
_entity_poly.entity_id
_entity_poly.type
_entity_poly.pdbx_seq_one_letter_code
_entity_poly.pdbx_strand_id
1 'polypeptide(L)'
;MLFSWGIVDVIAGSLLALNFVSFFHTLLFYFGVIILVKGMWTLVMRWRNKIYFDVTNWVDVLSGAIMLLIYFGVSTPFSWILGLAIIIKGLWSMITAM
;
A
#
# COMPACT_ATOMS: atom_id res chain seq x y z
N MET A 1 -15.55 -7.62 -2.64
CA MET A 1 -14.16 -7.80 -2.16
C MET A 1 -13.22 -6.72 -2.72
N LEU A 2 -13.25 -6.42 -4.02
CA LEU A 2 -12.41 -5.36 -4.62
C LEU A 2 -12.68 -3.96 -4.04
N PHE A 3 -13.95 -3.63 -3.76
CA PHE A 3 -14.31 -2.34 -3.15
C PHE A 3 -13.73 -2.15 -1.75
N SER A 4 -13.84 -3.16 -0.87
CA SER A 4 -13.28 -3.10 0.50
C SER A 4 -11.76 -2.99 0.50
N TRP A 5 -11.09 -3.67 -0.44
CA TRP A 5 -9.64 -3.56 -0.59
C TRP A 5 -9.20 -2.21 -1.14
N GLY A 6 -10.01 -1.58 -2.00
CA GLY A 6 -9.77 -0.24 -2.51
C GLY A 6 -9.83 0.83 -1.42
N ILE A 7 -10.78 0.73 -0.48
CA ILE A 7 -10.85 1.63 0.68
C ILE A 7 -9.58 1.53 1.53
N VAL A 8 -9.11 0.31 1.80
CA VAL A 8 -7.87 0.09 2.57
C VAL A 8 -6.67 0.72 1.87
N ASP A 9 -6.58 0.58 0.54
CA ASP A 9 -5.51 1.19 -0.26
C ASP A 9 -5.55 2.72 -0.20
N VAL A 10 -6.73 3.34 -0.34
CA VAL A 10 -6.88 4.80 -0.25
C VAL A 10 -6.48 5.32 1.14
N ILE A 11 -6.90 4.65 2.22
CA ILE A 11 -6.56 5.06 3.58
C ILE A 11 -5.06 4.96 3.79
N ALA A 12 -4.45 3.85 3.39
CA ALA A 12 -3.03 3.65 3.59
C ALA A 12 -2.17 4.58 2.72
N GLY A 13 -2.55 4.79 1.47
CA GLY A 13 -1.87 5.73 0.59
C GLY A 13 -1.94 7.16 1.14
N SER A 14 -3.08 7.54 1.74
CA SER A 14 -3.23 8.82 2.45
C SER A 14 -2.31 8.92 3.67
N LEU A 15 -2.21 7.86 4.48
CA LEU A 15 -1.31 7.81 5.64
C LEU A 15 0.17 7.91 5.23
N LEU A 16 0.55 7.24 4.14
CA LEU A 16 1.91 7.28 3.62
C LEU A 16 2.24 8.64 2.97
N ALA A 17 1.28 9.27 2.29
CA ALA A 17 1.44 10.60 1.70
C ALA A 17 1.52 11.72 2.75
N LEU A 18 0.79 11.58 3.86
CA LEU A 18 0.73 12.54 4.96
C LEU A 18 1.67 12.17 6.13
N ASN A 19 2.74 11.42 5.85
CA ASN A 19 3.68 10.92 6.85
C ASN A 19 4.42 12.00 7.67
N PHE A 20 4.28 13.28 7.29
CA PHE A 20 4.84 14.42 8.02
C PHE A 20 4.11 14.70 9.35
N VAL A 21 2.91 14.13 9.55
CA VAL A 21 2.13 14.32 10.78
C VAL A 21 2.44 13.20 11.77
N SER A 22 3.15 13.54 12.84
CA SER A 22 3.56 12.63 13.94
C SER A 22 2.40 11.90 14.63
N PHE A 23 1.17 12.40 14.49
CA PHE A 23 -0.04 11.75 15.01
C PHE A 23 -0.30 10.35 14.40
N PHE A 24 0.13 10.09 13.16
CA PHE A 24 -0.17 8.84 12.46
C PHE A 24 0.85 7.71 12.69
N HIS A 25 1.83 7.92 13.57
CA HIS A 25 2.97 7.03 13.71
C HIS A 25 2.56 5.58 14.04
N THR A 26 1.63 5.36 14.98
CA THR A 26 1.17 4.01 15.33
C THR A 26 0.31 3.39 14.22
N LEU A 27 -0.46 4.20 13.49
CA LEU A 27 -1.31 3.75 12.38
C LEU A 27 -0.47 3.31 11.18
N LEU A 28 0.65 4.00 10.92
CA LEU A 28 1.61 3.62 9.87
C LEU A 28 2.12 2.19 10.04
N PHE A 29 2.37 1.76 11.28
CA PHE A 29 2.79 0.38 11.55
C PHE A 29 1.70 -0.62 11.16
N TYR A 30 0.48 -0.45 11.70
CA TYR A 30 -0.61 -1.39 11.45
C TYR A 30 -0.99 -1.47 9.97
N PHE A 31 -1.14 -0.32 9.30
CA PHE A 31 -1.44 -0.30 7.88
C PHE A 31 -0.27 -0.80 7.03
N GLY A 32 0.97 -0.53 7.43
CA GLY A 32 2.16 -1.08 6.79
C GLY A 32 2.18 -2.60 6.80
N VAL A 33 1.90 -3.22 7.94
CA VAL A 33 1.78 -4.68 8.05
C VAL A 33 0.63 -5.21 7.19
N ILE A 34 -0.56 -4.59 7.25
CA ILE A 34 -1.74 -5.04 6.51
C ILE A 34 -1.48 -5.05 5.00
N ILE A 35 -0.93 -3.95 4.45
CA ILE A 35 -0.65 -3.86 3.02
C ILE A 35 0.48 -4.81 2.64
N LEU A 36 1.52 -4.91 3.44
CA LEU A 36 2.65 -5.79 3.14
C LEU A 36 2.19 -7.25 3.06
N VAL A 37 1.41 -7.70 4.04
CA VAL A 37 0.83 -9.06 4.04
C VAL A 37 -0.10 -9.25 2.84
N LYS A 38 -0.96 -8.28 2.53
CA LYS A 38 -1.84 -8.30 1.35
C LYS A 38 -1.03 -8.43 0.05
N GLY A 39 0.00 -7.60 -0.14
CA GLY A 39 0.84 -7.58 -1.33
C GLY A 39 1.68 -8.85 -1.49
N MET A 40 2.20 -9.39 -0.39
CA MET A 40 2.90 -10.68 -0.42
C MET A 40 1.96 -11.82 -0.78
N TRP A 41 0.76 -11.85 -0.21
CA TRP A 41 -0.25 -12.86 -0.51
C TRP A 41 -0.65 -12.84 -2.00
N THR A 42 -0.89 -11.65 -2.57
CA THR A 42 -1.23 -11.52 -3.99
C THR A 42 -0.07 -11.91 -4.90
N LEU A 43 1.19 -11.61 -4.54
CA LEU A 43 2.36 -12.10 -5.26
C LEU A 43 2.42 -13.62 -5.30
N VAL A 44 2.25 -14.30 -4.16
CA VAL A 44 2.27 -15.77 -4.10
C VAL A 44 1.15 -16.37 -4.99
N MET A 45 -0.05 -15.80 -4.92
CA MET A 45 -1.17 -16.25 -5.75
C MET A 45 -0.91 -16.05 -7.25
N ARG A 46 -0.26 -14.96 -7.65
CA ARG A 46 0.07 -14.69 -9.05
C ARG A 46 1.22 -15.53 -9.58
N TRP A 47 2.21 -15.83 -8.74
CA TRP A 47 3.27 -16.78 -9.06
C TRP A 47 2.70 -18.16 -9.38
N ARG A 48 1.72 -18.64 -8.60
CA ARG A 48 1.02 -19.89 -8.91
C ARG A 48 0.36 -19.87 -10.30
N ASN A 49 -0.10 -18.71 -10.73
CA ASN A 49 -0.73 -18.49 -12.04
C ASN A 49 0.28 -18.10 -13.15
N LYS A 50 1.60 -18.19 -12.90
CA LYS A 50 2.67 -17.84 -13.85
C LYS A 50 2.69 -16.38 -14.31
N ILE A 51 2.13 -15.46 -13.51
CA ILE A 51 2.16 -14.01 -13.75
C ILE A 51 3.19 -13.39 -12.81
N TYR A 52 4.38 -13.10 -13.31
CA TYR A 52 5.52 -12.65 -12.49
C TYR A 52 5.66 -11.12 -12.41
N PHE A 53 5.29 -10.41 -13.49
CA PHE A 53 5.48 -8.96 -13.62
C PHE A 53 4.17 -8.19 -13.42
N ASP A 54 3.57 -8.33 -12.25
CA ASP A 54 2.46 -7.47 -11.87
C ASP A 54 2.94 -6.30 -11.02
N VAL A 55 3.19 -5.17 -11.70
CA VAL A 55 3.62 -3.91 -11.08
C VAL A 55 2.68 -3.49 -9.95
N THR A 56 1.38 -3.79 -10.06
CA THR A 56 0.41 -3.36 -9.04
C THR A 56 0.64 -4.02 -7.69
N ASN A 57 1.01 -5.30 -7.62
CA ASN A 57 1.30 -5.96 -6.33
C ASN A 57 2.65 -5.53 -5.75
N TRP A 58 3.64 -5.26 -6.62
CA TRP A 58 4.92 -4.72 -6.18
C TRP A 58 4.77 -3.36 -5.51
N VAL A 59 3.84 -2.51 -6.00
CA VAL A 59 3.51 -1.23 -5.34
C VAL A 59 2.95 -1.45 -3.93
N ASP A 60 2.12 -2.47 -3.70
CA ASP A 60 1.62 -2.79 -2.35
C ASP A 60 2.76 -3.24 -1.44
N VAL A 61 3.61 -4.16 -1.89
CA VAL A 61 4.72 -4.65 -1.06
C VAL A 61 5.71 -3.53 -0.74
N LEU A 62 6.08 -2.71 -1.73
CA LEU A 62 7.00 -1.59 -1.54
C LEU A 62 6.40 -0.53 -0.60
N SER A 63 5.12 -0.21 -0.75
CA SER A 63 4.46 0.76 0.10
C SER A 63 4.34 0.29 1.54
N GLY A 64 3.93 -0.96 1.77
CA GLY A 64 3.89 -1.56 3.10
C GLY A 64 5.28 -1.57 3.76
N ALA A 65 6.32 -1.92 2.99
CA ALA A 65 7.69 -1.89 3.48
C ALA A 65 8.14 -0.48 3.85
N ILE A 66 7.80 0.53 3.04
CA ILE A 66 8.15 1.93 3.30
C ILE A 66 7.36 2.50 4.48
N MET A 67 6.09 2.13 4.69
CA MET A 67 5.35 2.50 5.90
C MET A 67 6.06 2.00 7.16
N LEU A 68 6.56 0.76 7.13
CA LEU A 68 7.33 0.20 8.24
C LEU A 68 8.68 0.90 8.43
N LEU A 69 9.39 1.23 7.35
CA LEU A 69 10.64 1.99 7.42
C LEU A 69 10.41 3.39 8.03
N ILE A 70 9.34 4.08 7.64
CA ILE A 70 8.95 5.38 8.21
C ILE A 70 8.64 5.23 9.70
N TYR A 71 7.98 4.14 10.11
CA TYR A 71 7.77 3.84 11.53
C TYR A 71 9.09 3.66 12.29
N PHE A 72 10.13 3.12 11.68
CA PHE A 72 11.47 3.05 12.32
C PHE A 72 12.28 4.35 12.21
N GLY A 73 11.67 5.45 11.74
CA GLY A 73 12.32 6.75 11.60
C GLY A 73 13.12 6.93 10.31
N VAL A 74 13.02 6.00 9.37
CA VAL A 74 13.68 6.12 8.05
C VAL A 74 12.75 6.87 7.10
N SER A 75 13.01 8.16 6.90
CA SER A 75 12.28 8.95 5.90
C SER A 75 12.84 8.68 4.50
N THR A 76 11.94 8.46 3.54
CA THR A 76 12.31 8.34 2.12
C THR A 76 11.59 9.44 1.33
N PRO A 77 12.29 10.16 0.44
CA PRO A 77 11.68 11.26 -0.32
C PRO A 77 10.65 10.77 -1.35
N PHE A 78 10.59 9.47 -1.61
CA PHE A 78 9.64 8.85 -2.54
C PHE A 78 8.32 8.42 -1.88
N SER A 79 8.17 8.58 -0.56
CA SER A 79 6.97 8.16 0.17
C SER A 79 5.70 8.84 -0.36
N TRP A 80 5.74 10.13 -0.65
CA TRP A 80 4.58 10.86 -1.16
C TRP A 80 4.14 10.37 -2.54
N ILE A 81 5.09 10.02 -3.43
CA ILE A 81 4.81 9.50 -4.78
C ILE A 81 4.12 8.14 -4.68
N LEU A 82 4.65 7.25 -3.83
CA LEU A 82 4.05 5.95 -3.59
C LEU A 82 2.67 6.08 -2.95
N GLY A 83 2.48 7.05 -2.08
CA GLY A 83 1.19 7.31 -1.43
C GLY A 83 0.12 7.67 -2.46
N LEU A 84 0.45 8.58 -3.37
CA LEU A 84 -0.41 8.92 -4.50
C LEU A 84 -0.68 7.73 -5.42
N ALA A 85 0.34 6.91 -5.72
CA ALA A 85 0.17 5.73 -6.57
C ALA A 85 -0.83 4.72 -5.96
N ILE A 86 -0.77 4.49 -4.64
CA ILE A 86 -1.71 3.60 -3.93
C ILE A 86 -3.11 4.21 -3.91
N ILE A 87 -3.25 5.54 -3.69
CA ILE A 87 -4.56 6.21 -3.74
C ILE A 87 -5.20 6.02 -5.12
N ILE A 88 -4.47 6.29 -6.19
CA ILE A 88 -4.95 6.12 -7.57
C ILE A 88 -5.37 4.66 -7.81
N LYS A 89 -4.54 3.70 -7.37
CA LYS A 89 -4.85 2.27 -7.45
C LYS A 89 -6.11 1.89 -6.66
N GLY A 90 -6.25 2.40 -5.45
CA GLY A 90 -7.41 2.16 -4.59
C GLY A 90 -8.70 2.69 -5.19
N LEU A 91 -8.67 3.91 -5.74
CA LEU A 91 -9.79 4.50 -6.47
C LEU A 91 -10.14 3.68 -7.72
N TRP A 92 -9.15 3.25 -8.49
CA TRP A 92 -9.36 2.38 -9.65
C TRP A 92 -10.03 1.05 -9.25
N SER A 93 -9.58 0.44 -8.15
CA SER A 93 -10.18 -0.79 -7.61
C SER A 93 -11.63 -0.58 -7.15
N MET A 94 -11.98 0.61 -6.66
CA MET A 94 -13.36 0.92 -6.28
C MET A 94 -14.26 1.12 -7.50
N ILE A 95 -13.77 1.83 -8.53
CA ILE A 95 -14.52 2.07 -9.78
C ILE A 95 -14.77 0.76 -10.51
N THR A 96 -13.76 -0.11 -10.62
CA THR A 96 -13.88 -1.42 -11.29
C THR A 96 -14.67 -2.46 -10.50
N ALA A 97 -15.01 -2.16 -9.23
CA ALA A 97 -15.84 -3.02 -8.40
C ALA A 97 -17.33 -2.66 -8.43
N MET A 98 -17.70 -1.51 -9.03
CA MET A 98 -19.08 -1.14 -9.36
C MET A 98 -19.50 -1.77 -10.68
#